data_AF-A0A1Q6QF80-F1
#
_entry.id   AF-A0A1Q6QF80-F1
#
_cell.length_a   1.000
_cell.length_b   1.000
_cell.length_c   1.000
_cell.angle_alpha   90.00
_cell.angle_beta   90.00
_cell.angle_gamma   90.00
#
_symmetry.space_group_name_H-M   'P 1'
#
loop_
_entity.id
_entity.type
_entity.pdbx_description
1 polymer ?
#
loop_
_entity_poly.entity_id
_entity_poly.type
_entity_poly.pdbx_seq_one_letter_code
_entity_poly.pdbx_strand_id
1 'polypeptide(L)'
;MQVRTDLAEEAQALWRQSAGKTTQLEGVKARSWEEHGVGRHQVQILNEQGEKALGKPRGTYETLWVPGDGRPTPEAAEALGEAVRDLLDLRGGESVLVVGLGNRAMTPDAVGPLSAGGILVTRHLRQQLPQIFGGVRPVSALVPGVLGTTGVESAEIVQSVVEATRPDRVVVVDALAAGSADRLCRVIQVTDAGIVPGSGVGN
;
A
#
# COMPACT_ATOMS: atom_id res chain seq x y z
N MET A 1 5.88 24.05 -12.16
CA MET A 1 6.32 22.70 -11.77
C MET A 1 5.10 21.97 -11.27
N GLN A 2 4.78 20.81 -11.85
CA GLN A 2 3.73 19.95 -11.34
C GLN A 2 4.31 19.15 -10.17
N VAL A 3 3.76 19.34 -8.96
CA VAL A 3 4.17 18.56 -7.78
C VAL A 3 3.72 17.12 -8.00
N ARG A 4 4.68 16.19 -8.03
CA ARG A 4 4.42 14.75 -8.20
C ARG A 4 4.11 14.14 -6.84
N THR A 5 3.05 13.33 -6.77
CA THR A 5 2.67 12.61 -5.54
C THR A 5 1.91 11.32 -5.84
N ASP A 6 2.24 10.27 -5.10
CA ASP A 6 1.53 9.00 -5.13
C ASP A 6 0.37 8.96 -4.12
N LEU A 7 0.25 9.94 -3.23
CA LEU A 7 -0.79 10.00 -2.19
C LEU A 7 -2.10 10.58 -2.72
N ALA A 8 -3.20 9.86 -2.52
CA ALA A 8 -4.54 10.29 -2.92
C ALA A 8 -5.00 11.54 -2.16
N GLU A 9 -4.61 11.66 -0.90
CA GLU A 9 -4.85 12.88 -0.09
C GLU A 9 -4.18 14.11 -0.72
N GLU A 10 -2.92 13.99 -1.16
CA GLU A 10 -2.20 15.11 -1.79
C GLU A 10 -2.75 15.45 -3.17
N ALA A 11 -3.09 14.44 -3.98
CA ALA A 11 -3.72 14.66 -5.28
C ALA A 11 -5.07 15.40 -5.12
N GLN A 12 -5.87 15.02 -4.13
CA GLN A 12 -7.10 15.75 -3.80
C GLN A 12 -6.82 17.19 -3.36
N ALA A 13 -5.81 17.41 -2.51
CA ALA A 13 -5.46 18.74 -2.03
C ALA A 13 -4.99 19.66 -3.18
N LEU A 14 -4.14 19.15 -4.07
CA LEU A 14 -3.68 19.87 -5.26
C LEU A 14 -4.83 20.22 -6.20
N TRP A 15 -5.74 19.27 -6.44
CA TRP A 15 -6.93 19.54 -7.26
C TRP A 15 -7.76 20.68 -6.68
N ARG A 16 -8.04 20.64 -5.37
CA ARG A 16 -8.84 21.69 -4.68
C ARG A 16 -8.18 23.07 -4.75
N GLN A 17 -6.84 23.13 -4.69
CA GLN A 17 -6.11 24.39 -4.87
C GLN A 17 -6.27 24.94 -6.29
N SER A 18 -6.27 24.06 -7.30
CA SER A 18 -6.39 24.45 -8.72
C SER A 18 -7.82 24.81 -9.16
N ALA A 19 -8.84 24.14 -8.60
CA ALA A 19 -10.23 24.26 -9.04
C ALA A 19 -10.98 25.47 -8.44
N GLY A 20 -10.34 26.22 -7.52
CA GLY A 20 -10.95 27.34 -6.80
C GLY A 20 -11.99 26.89 -5.76
N LYS A 21 -12.52 27.84 -4.96
CA LYS A 21 -13.41 27.54 -3.81
C LYS A 21 -14.80 27.00 -4.18
N THR A 22 -15.24 27.15 -5.43
CA THR A 22 -16.63 26.90 -5.85
C THR A 22 -16.87 25.58 -6.56
N THR A 23 -15.81 24.82 -6.87
CA THR A 23 -15.94 23.61 -7.69
C THR A 23 -15.99 22.37 -6.80
N GLN A 24 -17.08 21.60 -6.88
CA GLN A 24 -17.20 20.32 -6.19
C GLN A 24 -16.43 19.24 -6.97
N LEU A 25 -15.66 18.42 -6.26
CA LEU A 25 -14.96 17.28 -6.85
C LEU A 25 -15.95 16.11 -7.05
N GLU A 26 -16.57 16.05 -8.22
CA GLU A 26 -17.44 14.94 -8.60
C GLU A 26 -16.65 13.63 -8.73
N GLY A 27 -17.30 12.51 -8.42
CA GLY A 27 -16.66 11.19 -8.53
C GLY A 27 -15.70 10.83 -7.40
N VAL A 28 -15.57 11.68 -6.37
CA VAL A 28 -14.70 11.43 -5.21
C VAL A 28 -15.42 11.68 -3.90
N LYS A 29 -15.32 10.74 -2.97
CA LYS A 29 -15.70 10.93 -1.56
C LYS A 29 -14.44 10.98 -0.71
N ALA A 30 -14.41 11.85 0.30
CA ALA A 30 -13.34 11.81 1.27
C ALA A 30 -13.83 12.09 2.69
N ARG A 31 -13.17 11.47 3.66
CA ARG A 31 -13.43 11.66 5.08
C ARG A 31 -12.11 11.61 5.85
N SER A 32 -12.02 12.41 6.90
CA SER A 32 -10.92 12.36 7.87
C SER A 32 -11.46 12.03 9.24
N TRP A 33 -10.69 11.28 10.02
CA TRP A 33 -10.97 11.02 11.42
C TRP A 33 -9.66 10.77 12.17
N GLU A 34 -9.72 10.76 13.49
CA GLU A 34 -8.60 10.37 14.35
C GLU A 34 -9.03 9.17 15.17
N GLU A 35 -8.14 8.19 15.30
CA GLU A 35 -8.39 6.95 16.02
C GLU A 35 -7.11 6.51 16.71
N HIS A 36 -7.16 6.29 18.02
CA HIS A 36 -5.99 5.96 18.85
C HIS A 36 -4.80 6.95 18.67
N GLY A 37 -5.07 8.23 18.42
CA GLY A 37 -4.03 9.25 18.18
C GLY A 37 -3.36 9.18 16.80
N VAL A 38 -3.89 8.35 15.90
CA VAL A 38 -3.46 8.21 14.50
C VAL A 38 -4.46 8.95 13.62
N GLY A 39 -3.98 9.96 12.89
CA GLY A 39 -4.79 10.67 11.92
C GLY A 39 -5.04 9.80 10.69
N ARG A 40 -6.30 9.57 10.32
CA ARG A 40 -6.70 8.78 9.15
C ARG A 40 -7.43 9.67 8.15
N HIS A 41 -7.09 9.52 6.87
CA HIS A 41 -7.76 10.20 5.77
C HIS A 41 -8.06 9.20 4.66
N GLN A 42 -9.34 9.05 4.33
CA GLN A 42 -9.78 8.15 3.27
C GLN A 42 -10.30 8.95 2.08
N VAL A 43 -9.82 8.60 0.88
CA VAL A 43 -10.29 9.08 -0.42
C VAL A 43 -10.82 7.88 -1.20
N GLN A 44 -12.09 7.94 -1.61
CA GLN A 44 -12.72 6.95 -2.48
C GLN A 44 -12.92 7.57 -3.86
N ILE A 45 -12.30 6.99 -4.88
CA ILE A 45 -12.47 7.36 -6.28
C ILE A 45 -13.52 6.42 -6.88
N LEU A 46 -14.67 6.97 -7.25
CA LEU A 46 -15.90 6.21 -7.53
C LEU A 46 -16.14 5.98 -9.03
N ASN A 47 -15.59 6.83 -9.90
CA ASN A 47 -15.84 6.80 -11.34
C ASN A 47 -14.69 7.41 -12.15
N GLU A 48 -14.77 7.30 -13.47
CA GLU A 48 -13.75 7.81 -14.41
C GLU A 48 -13.52 9.32 -14.31
N GLN A 49 -14.52 10.10 -13.89
CA GLN A 49 -14.37 11.54 -13.70
C GLN A 49 -13.46 11.83 -12.51
N GLY A 50 -13.61 11.07 -11.41
CA GLY A 50 -12.71 11.11 -10.27
C GLY A 50 -11.30 10.64 -10.64
N GLU A 51 -11.18 9.58 -11.46
CA GLU A 51 -9.88 9.10 -11.94
C GLU A 51 -9.15 10.17 -12.75
N LYS A 52 -9.84 10.82 -13.70
CA LYS A 52 -9.30 11.91 -14.50
C LYS A 52 -8.94 13.12 -13.65
N ALA A 53 -9.75 13.45 -12.64
CA ALA A 53 -9.53 14.60 -11.78
C ALA A 53 -8.32 14.41 -10.85
N LEU A 54 -8.14 13.21 -10.29
CA LEU A 54 -7.06 12.93 -9.33
C LEU A 54 -5.83 12.26 -9.94
N GLY A 55 -5.90 11.78 -11.19
CA GLY A 55 -4.84 11.04 -11.84
C GLY A 55 -4.53 9.70 -11.14
N LYS A 56 -5.53 9.10 -10.50
CA LYS A 56 -5.41 7.85 -9.75
C LYS A 56 -6.55 6.90 -10.11
N PRO A 57 -6.32 5.58 -10.19
CA PRO A 57 -7.38 4.63 -10.48
C PRO A 57 -8.53 4.70 -9.46
N ARG A 58 -9.69 4.18 -9.85
CA ARG A 58 -10.79 3.93 -8.92
C ARG A 58 -10.36 2.99 -7.80
N GLY A 59 -10.88 3.24 -6.61
CA GLY A 59 -10.56 2.49 -5.42
C GLY A 59 -10.68 3.32 -4.16
N THR A 60 -10.46 2.65 -3.04
CA THR A 60 -10.35 3.23 -1.73
C THR A 60 -8.88 3.42 -1.40
N TYR A 61 -8.51 4.63 -1.05
CA TYR A 61 -7.18 5.00 -0.58
C TYR A 61 -7.30 5.50 0.83
N GLU A 62 -6.53 4.91 1.73
CA GLU A 62 -6.50 5.35 3.11
C GLU A 62 -5.09 5.71 3.52
N THR A 63 -4.90 6.96 3.92
CA THR A 63 -3.64 7.50 4.41
C THR A 63 -3.70 7.55 5.93
N LEU A 64 -2.74 6.90 6.57
CA LEU A 64 -2.51 6.92 8.01
C LEU A 64 -1.32 7.84 8.29
N TRP A 65 -1.50 8.77 9.22
CA TRP A 65 -0.47 9.68 9.70
C TRP A 65 0.11 9.15 11.01
N VAL A 66 1.36 8.68 10.94
CA VAL A 66 2.12 8.23 12.10
C VAL A 66 2.50 9.47 12.92
N PRO A 67 2.06 9.58 14.18
CA PRO A 67 2.27 10.78 15.00
C PRO A 67 3.76 10.99 15.34
N GLY A 68 4.09 12.20 15.78
CA GLY A 68 5.43 12.53 16.27
C GLY A 68 6.49 12.61 15.17
N ASP A 69 7.62 11.93 15.37
CA ASP A 69 8.77 11.96 14.45
C ASP A 69 8.72 10.86 13.37
N GLY A 70 7.61 10.12 13.27
CA GLY A 70 7.43 9.02 12.31
C GLY A 70 7.97 7.68 12.81
N ARG A 71 8.40 7.58 14.08
CA ARG A 71 8.77 6.29 14.67
C ARG A 71 7.56 5.37 14.79
N PRO A 72 7.74 4.05 14.58
CA PRO A 72 6.68 3.07 14.82
C PRO A 72 6.20 3.13 16.26
N THR A 73 4.88 3.18 16.44
CA THR A 73 4.23 3.01 17.75
C THR A 73 3.25 1.84 17.69
N PRO A 74 2.89 1.22 18.83
CA PRO A 74 1.84 0.19 18.87
C PRO A 74 0.52 0.65 18.23
N GLU A 75 0.11 1.89 18.48
CA GLU A 75 -1.14 2.46 17.97
C GLU A 75 -1.11 2.60 16.44
N ALA A 76 0.01 3.06 15.88
CA ALA A 76 0.20 3.14 14.43
C ALA A 76 0.21 1.76 13.77
N ALA A 77 0.81 0.76 14.43
CA ALA A 77 0.84 -0.62 13.94
C ALA A 77 -0.57 -1.26 13.99
N GLU A 78 -1.32 -1.01 15.06
CA GLU A 78 -2.70 -1.46 15.21
C GLU A 78 -3.58 -0.83 14.13
N ALA A 79 -3.57 0.50 13.99
CA ALA A 79 -4.34 1.22 12.97
C ALA A 79 -4.02 0.75 11.54
N LEU A 80 -2.74 0.50 11.23
CA LEU A 80 -2.34 -0.07 9.94
C LEU A 80 -2.91 -1.50 9.76
N GLY A 81 -2.84 -2.32 10.80
CA GLY A 81 -3.41 -3.66 10.81
C GLY A 81 -4.92 -3.65 10.54
N GLU A 82 -5.64 -2.69 11.11
CA GLU A 82 -7.07 -2.49 10.86
C GLU A 82 -7.35 -2.07 9.42
N ALA A 83 -6.64 -1.06 8.91
CA ALA A 83 -6.80 -0.59 7.54
C ALA A 83 -6.55 -1.71 6.52
N VAL A 84 -5.49 -2.52 6.72
CA VAL A 84 -5.19 -3.67 5.87
C VAL A 84 -6.27 -4.76 6.00
N ARG A 85 -6.73 -5.06 7.22
CA ARG A 85 -7.78 -6.06 7.46
C ARG A 85 -9.08 -5.68 6.76
N ASP A 86 -9.49 -4.42 6.88
CA ASP A 86 -10.75 -3.91 6.32
C ASP A 86 -10.73 -3.93 4.79
N LEU A 87 -9.58 -3.62 4.17
CA LEU A 87 -9.42 -3.69 2.71
C LEU A 87 -9.35 -5.13 2.18
N LEU A 88 -8.77 -6.06 2.94
CA LEU A 88 -8.64 -7.45 2.48
C LEU A 88 -9.95 -8.24 2.58
N ASP A 89 -10.91 -7.85 3.44
CA ASP A 89 -12.15 -8.61 3.74
C ASP A 89 -11.87 -10.12 3.98
N LEU A 90 -10.96 -10.43 4.91
CA LEU A 90 -10.59 -11.82 5.23
C LEU A 90 -11.55 -12.41 6.27
N ARG A 91 -12.15 -13.56 5.96
CA ARG A 91 -13.14 -14.24 6.79
C ARG A 91 -12.57 -15.44 7.55
N GLY A 92 -11.40 -15.93 7.15
CA GLY A 92 -10.66 -16.99 7.82
C GLY A 92 -10.07 -18.02 6.85
N GLY A 93 -8.81 -18.37 7.08
CA GLY A 93 -8.12 -19.44 6.37
C GLY A 93 -7.57 -19.08 4.99
N GLU A 94 -7.91 -17.92 4.43
CA GLU A 94 -7.40 -17.44 3.14
C GLU A 94 -5.89 -17.22 3.20
N SER A 95 -5.21 -17.58 2.12
CA SER A 95 -3.78 -17.40 1.95
C SER A 95 -3.41 -16.03 1.43
N VAL A 96 -2.32 -15.49 1.96
CA VAL A 96 -1.83 -14.16 1.62
C VAL A 96 -0.39 -14.25 1.15
N LEU A 97 -0.12 -13.69 -0.02
CA LEU A 97 1.24 -13.42 -0.48
C LEU A 97 1.58 -11.97 -0.22
N VAL A 98 2.56 -11.70 0.63
CA VAL A 98 3.13 -10.36 0.82
C VAL A 98 4.29 -10.18 -0.13
N VAL A 99 4.26 -9.14 -0.96
CA VAL A 99 5.31 -8.81 -1.93
C VAL A 99 5.95 -7.49 -1.52
N GLY A 100 7.24 -7.51 -1.22
CA GLY A 100 8.02 -6.29 -0.99
C GLY A 100 8.70 -5.85 -2.28
N LEU A 101 8.19 -4.80 -2.93
CA LEU A 101 8.81 -4.20 -4.12
C LEU A 101 9.87 -3.16 -3.74
N GLY A 102 10.86 -3.02 -4.61
CA GLY A 102 11.92 -2.02 -4.49
C GLY A 102 13.31 -2.62 -4.46
N ASN A 103 14.31 -1.75 -4.48
CA ASN A 103 15.71 -2.10 -4.55
C ASN A 103 16.38 -2.04 -3.16
N ARG A 104 16.77 -3.21 -2.64
CA ARG A 104 17.53 -3.33 -1.37
C ARG A 104 18.81 -2.47 -1.31
N ALA A 105 19.43 -2.21 -2.46
CA ALA A 105 20.66 -1.42 -2.53
C ALA A 105 20.42 0.10 -2.48
N MET A 106 19.17 0.54 -2.62
CA MET A 106 18.79 1.96 -2.63
C MET A 106 17.97 2.27 -1.38
N THR A 107 18.57 2.94 -0.40
CA THR A 107 17.93 3.25 0.90
C THR A 107 16.49 3.78 0.81
N PRO A 108 16.15 4.78 -0.04
CA PRO A 108 14.78 5.28 -0.12
C PRO A 108 13.79 4.29 -0.76
N ASP A 109 14.29 3.29 -1.49
CA ASP A 109 13.52 2.29 -2.23
C ASP A 109 13.53 0.91 -1.53
N ALA A 110 14.14 0.81 -0.34
CA ALA A 110 14.26 -0.44 0.40
C ALA A 110 13.03 -0.74 1.30
N VAL A 111 11.99 0.11 1.27
CA VAL A 111 10.80 0.00 2.13
C VAL A 111 10.13 -1.36 1.96
N GLY A 112 9.78 -1.76 0.73
CA GLY A 112 9.14 -3.06 0.48
C GLY A 112 10.00 -4.25 0.94
N PRO A 113 11.29 -4.36 0.54
CA PRO A 113 12.17 -5.42 1.03
C PRO A 113 12.28 -5.51 2.54
N LEU A 114 12.38 -4.37 3.24
CA LEU A 114 12.48 -4.32 4.70
C LEU A 114 11.16 -4.74 5.36
N SER A 115 10.02 -4.26 4.86
CA SER A 115 8.70 -4.66 5.34
C SER A 115 8.46 -6.16 5.16
N ALA A 116 8.78 -6.72 4.01
CA ALA A 116 8.67 -8.16 3.75
C ALA A 116 9.56 -9.00 4.69
N GLY A 117 10.73 -8.48 5.08
CA GLY A 117 11.62 -9.11 6.06
C GLY A 117 11.05 -9.19 7.48
N GLY A 118 10.07 -8.35 7.82
CA GLY A 118 9.36 -8.38 9.11
C GLY A 118 8.13 -9.30 9.14
N ILE A 119 7.77 -9.95 8.03
CA ILE A 119 6.56 -10.78 7.94
C ILE A 119 6.78 -12.14 8.59
N LEU A 120 5.87 -12.53 9.48
CA LEU A 120 5.81 -13.91 9.99
C LEU A 120 5.29 -14.85 8.90
N VAL A 121 6.19 -15.59 8.25
CA VAL A 121 5.85 -16.55 7.20
C VAL A 121 5.32 -17.84 7.81
N THR A 122 4.09 -18.21 7.45
CA THR A 122 3.36 -19.33 8.06
C THR A 122 2.81 -20.34 7.05
N ARG A 123 2.85 -20.06 5.73
CA ARG A 123 2.34 -20.97 4.68
C ARG A 123 2.93 -22.39 4.80
N HIS A 124 4.25 -22.49 4.93
CA HIS A 124 4.94 -23.77 5.06
C HIS A 124 4.66 -24.46 6.40
N LEU A 125 4.57 -23.70 7.50
CA LEU A 125 4.23 -24.22 8.83
C LEU A 125 2.84 -24.84 8.85
N ARG A 126 1.84 -24.18 8.24
CA ARG A 126 0.47 -24.70 8.16
C ARG A 126 0.39 -25.96 7.28
N GLN A 127 1.21 -26.06 6.24
CA GLN A 127 1.29 -27.25 5.37
C GLN A 127 1.95 -28.45 6.08
N GLN A 128 3.02 -28.21 6.85
CA GLN A 128 3.81 -29.27 7.49
C GLN A 128 3.26 -29.70 8.85
N LEU A 129 2.66 -28.77 9.61
CA LEU A 129 2.23 -28.96 10.99
C LEU A 129 0.81 -28.36 11.23
N PRO A 130 -0.21 -28.80 10.49
CA PRO A 130 -1.56 -28.22 10.55
C PRO A 130 -2.22 -28.31 11.94
N GLN A 131 -1.87 -29.33 12.74
CA GLN A 131 -2.39 -29.52 14.10
C GLN A 131 -1.91 -28.46 15.10
N ILE A 132 -0.77 -27.81 14.83
CA ILE A 132 -0.21 -26.73 15.66
C ILE A 132 -0.57 -25.37 15.07
N PHE A 133 -0.47 -25.23 13.75
CA PHE A 133 -0.60 -23.95 13.05
C PHE A 133 -1.95 -23.77 12.32
N GLY A 134 -2.95 -24.59 12.62
CA GLY A 134 -4.28 -24.51 11.99
C GLY A 134 -5.00 -23.18 12.23
N GLY A 135 -4.73 -22.54 13.38
CA GLY A 135 -5.31 -21.24 13.77
C GLY A 135 -4.61 -20.01 13.20
N VAL A 136 -3.45 -20.17 12.55
CA VAL A 136 -2.76 -19.05 11.89
C VAL A 136 -3.09 -19.00 10.41
N ARG A 137 -3.23 -17.79 9.88
CA ARG A 137 -3.41 -17.57 8.45
C ARG A 137 -2.16 -18.00 7.69
N PRO A 138 -2.26 -18.71 6.55
CA PRO A 138 -1.09 -19.06 5.75
C PRO A 138 -0.61 -17.82 5.00
N VAL A 139 0.56 -17.32 5.40
CA VAL A 139 1.22 -16.17 4.79
C VAL A 139 2.53 -16.62 4.16
N SER A 140 2.75 -16.23 2.92
CA SER A 140 4.04 -16.29 2.24
C SER A 140 4.55 -14.88 1.97
N ALA A 141 5.86 -14.72 1.86
CA ALA A 141 6.50 -13.46 1.52
C ALA A 141 7.42 -13.65 0.31
N LEU A 142 7.48 -12.64 -0.57
CA LEU A 142 8.34 -12.58 -1.73
C LEU A 142 8.98 -11.19 -1.80
N VAL A 143 10.26 -11.13 -2.15
CA VAL A 143 10.93 -9.88 -2.52
C VAL A 143 11.60 -10.13 -3.87
N PRO A 144 10.97 -9.72 -4.99
CA PRO A 144 11.59 -9.87 -6.30
C PRO A 144 12.88 -9.04 -6.38
N GLY A 145 13.80 -9.46 -7.25
CA GLY A 145 14.86 -8.55 -7.69
C GLY A 145 14.32 -7.51 -8.67
N VAL A 146 15.10 -6.47 -8.93
CA VAL A 146 14.75 -5.42 -9.88
C VAL A 146 15.31 -5.74 -11.27
N LEU A 147 14.72 -5.17 -12.31
CA LEU A 147 15.12 -5.41 -13.71
C LEU A 147 16.65 -5.33 -13.91
N GLY A 148 17.31 -4.34 -13.31
CA GLY A 148 18.75 -4.13 -13.44
C GLY A 148 19.63 -5.24 -12.83
N THR A 149 19.08 -6.10 -11.96
CA THR A 149 19.83 -7.22 -11.35
C THR A 149 19.38 -8.58 -11.83
N THR A 150 18.12 -8.72 -12.25
CA THR A 150 17.53 -10.00 -12.68
C THR A 150 17.41 -10.14 -14.18
N GLY A 151 17.33 -9.04 -14.93
CA GLY A 151 16.94 -9.03 -16.35
C GLY A 151 15.47 -9.38 -16.60
N VAL A 152 14.65 -9.44 -15.54
CA VAL A 152 13.22 -9.78 -15.59
C VAL A 152 12.44 -8.74 -14.78
N GLU A 153 11.32 -8.26 -15.29
CA GLU A 153 10.51 -7.28 -14.57
C GLU A 153 9.99 -7.85 -13.24
N SER A 154 9.99 -7.03 -12.19
CA SER A 154 9.49 -7.44 -10.87
C SER A 154 8.05 -7.96 -10.95
N ALA A 155 7.22 -7.36 -11.81
CA ALA A 155 5.84 -7.77 -12.05
C ALA A 155 5.75 -9.20 -12.64
N GLU A 156 6.64 -9.57 -13.56
CA GLU A 156 6.67 -10.92 -14.15
C GLU A 156 7.05 -11.98 -13.10
N ILE A 157 8.01 -11.66 -12.24
CA ILE A 157 8.41 -12.53 -11.12
C ILE A 157 7.22 -12.74 -10.17
N VAL A 158 6.54 -11.66 -9.80
CA VAL A 158 5.37 -11.70 -8.91
C VAL A 158 4.25 -12.51 -9.54
N GLN A 159 3.93 -12.25 -10.81
CA GLN A 159 2.90 -12.98 -11.55
C GLN A 159 3.20 -14.48 -11.57
N SER A 160 4.44 -14.86 -11.89
CA SER A 160 4.86 -16.27 -11.91
C SER A 160 4.66 -16.96 -10.56
N VAL A 161 4.96 -16.28 -9.45
CA VAL A 161 4.76 -16.82 -8.10
C VAL A 161 3.27 -16.89 -7.76
N VAL A 162 2.47 -15.89 -8.13
CA VAL A 162 1.01 -15.89 -7.94
C VAL A 162 0.36 -17.05 -8.70
N GLU A 163 0.74 -17.29 -9.96
CA GLU A 163 0.22 -18.39 -10.77
C GLU A 163 0.58 -19.76 -10.18
N ALA A 164 1.81 -19.91 -9.67
CA ALA A 164 2.29 -21.16 -9.08
C ALA A 164 1.70 -21.44 -7.69
N THR A 165 1.52 -20.40 -6.86
CA THR A 165 1.13 -20.56 -5.45
C THR A 165 -0.35 -20.32 -5.19
N ARG A 166 -1.05 -19.64 -6.11
CA ARG A 166 -2.47 -19.28 -6.08
C ARG A 166 -2.92 -18.73 -4.74
N PRO A 167 -2.30 -17.65 -4.24
CA PRO A 167 -2.72 -17.03 -2.99
C PRO A 167 -4.11 -16.41 -3.17
N ASP A 168 -4.93 -16.43 -2.12
CA ASP A 168 -6.26 -15.82 -2.15
C ASP A 168 -6.19 -14.29 -2.20
N ARG A 169 -5.16 -13.67 -1.58
CA ARG A 169 -4.85 -12.24 -1.68
C ARG A 169 -3.36 -11.99 -1.89
N VAL A 170 -3.05 -10.88 -2.55
CA VAL A 170 -1.69 -10.35 -2.67
C VAL A 170 -1.65 -8.98 -2.00
N VAL A 171 -0.72 -8.80 -1.06
CA VAL A 171 -0.44 -7.50 -0.43
C VAL A 171 0.90 -7.03 -0.96
N VAL A 172 0.92 -5.91 -1.67
CA VAL A 172 2.16 -5.33 -2.20
C VAL A 172 2.57 -4.14 -1.35
N VAL A 173 3.84 -4.12 -0.93
CA VAL A 173 4.45 -3.02 -0.18
C VAL A 173 5.53 -2.40 -1.04
N ASP A 174 5.44 -1.09 -1.25
CA ASP A 174 6.33 -0.29 -2.11
C ASP A 174 6.61 1.07 -1.46
N ALA A 175 7.70 1.72 -1.87
CA ALA A 175 8.00 3.10 -1.48
C ALA A 175 7.22 4.09 -2.36
N LEU A 176 6.54 5.05 -1.74
CA LEU A 176 5.74 6.07 -2.43
C LEU A 176 6.47 7.42 -2.47
N ALA A 177 6.28 8.18 -3.55
CA ALA A 177 6.70 9.56 -3.64
C ALA A 177 5.68 10.51 -2.99
N ALA A 178 6.12 11.28 -1.99
CA ALA A 178 5.33 12.35 -1.38
C ALA A 178 5.66 13.71 -2.00
N GLY A 179 4.65 14.56 -2.16
CA GLY A 179 4.76 15.93 -2.66
C GLY A 179 5.22 16.95 -1.62
N SER A 180 5.14 16.60 -0.33
CA SER A 180 5.58 17.43 0.81
C SER A 180 6.59 16.70 1.70
N ALA A 181 7.61 17.43 2.15
CA ALA A 181 8.62 16.93 3.09
C ALA A 181 8.01 16.49 4.44
N ASP A 182 6.92 17.14 4.87
CA ASP A 182 6.25 16.82 6.15
C ASP A 182 5.65 15.41 6.19
N ARG A 183 5.49 14.77 5.03
CA ARG A 183 4.94 13.41 4.91
C ARG A 183 6.01 12.34 4.85
N LEU A 184 7.26 12.71 4.59
CA LEU A 184 8.34 11.74 4.47
C LEU A 184 8.50 10.96 5.78
N CYS A 185 8.46 9.63 5.67
CA CYS A 185 8.53 8.70 6.79
C CYS A 185 7.43 8.87 7.86
N ARG A 186 6.33 9.59 7.55
CA ARG A 186 5.24 9.88 8.49
C ARG A 186 3.87 9.44 8.00
N VAL A 187 3.77 9.00 6.75
CA VAL A 187 2.50 8.53 6.20
C VAL A 187 2.63 7.15 5.60
N ILE A 188 1.57 6.36 5.76
CA ILE A 188 1.40 5.07 5.11
C ILE A 188 0.07 5.14 4.36
N GLN A 189 0.08 4.78 3.07
CA GLN A 189 -1.14 4.68 2.28
C GLN A 189 -1.44 3.22 1.97
N VAL A 190 -2.65 2.77 2.27
CA VAL A 190 -3.17 1.45 1.88
C VAL A 190 -4.28 1.65 0.85
N THR A 191 -4.35 0.79 -0.16
CA THR A 191 -5.37 0.87 -1.21
C THR A 191 -5.71 -0.48 -1.83
N ASP A 192 -6.93 -0.61 -2.31
CA ASP A 192 -7.43 -1.73 -3.13
C ASP A 192 -7.28 -1.49 -4.65
N ALA A 193 -6.77 -0.33 -5.06
CA ALA A 193 -6.61 0.04 -6.46
C ALA A 193 -5.46 -0.71 -7.17
N GLY A 194 -4.67 -1.48 -6.43
CA GLY A 194 -3.45 -2.14 -6.92
C GLY A 194 -2.25 -1.21 -7.02
N ILE A 195 -1.19 -1.69 -7.66
CA ILE A 195 0.02 -0.91 -7.95
C ILE A 195 -0.13 -0.25 -9.31
N VAL A 196 0.16 1.05 -9.37
CA VAL A 196 0.25 1.79 -10.63
C VAL A 196 1.72 1.81 -11.05
N PRO A 197 2.09 1.18 -12.19
CA PRO A 197 3.46 1.20 -12.69
C PRO A 197 3.99 2.62 -12.82
N GLY A 198 5.26 2.82 -12.45
CA GLY A 198 5.97 4.08 -12.65
C GLY A 198 5.92 5.07 -11.49
N SER A 199 5.33 4.74 -10.35
CA SER A 199 5.23 5.59 -9.14
C SER A 199 6.58 6.07 -8.60
N GLY A 200 7.60 5.20 -8.53
CA GLY A 200 8.92 5.54 -7.97
C GLY A 200 9.93 6.17 -8.95
N VAL A 201 9.90 5.79 -10.24
CA VAL A 201 10.95 6.18 -11.22
C VAL A 201 10.38 6.76 -12.52
N GLY A 202 9.06 6.73 -12.74
CA GLY A 202 8.42 7.30 -13.93
C GLY A 202 8.45 6.38 -15.17
N ASN A 203 8.49 5.06 -14.97
CA ASN A 203 8.45 4.04 -16.04
C ASN A 203 7.10 3.33 -16.10
#